data_AF-A0A1H9VPC5-F1
#
_entry.id   AF-A0A1H9VPC5-F1
#
_cell.length_a   1.000
_cell.length_b   1.000
_cell.length_c   1.000
_cell.angle_alpha   90.00
_cell.angle_beta   90.00
_cell.angle_gamma   90.00
#
_symmetry.space_group_name_H-M   'P 1'
#
loop_
_entity.id
_entity.type
_entity.pdbx_description
1 polymer ?
#
loop_
_entity_poly.entity_id
_entity_poly.type
_entity_poly.pdbx_seq_one_letter_code
_entity_poly.pdbx_strand_id
1 'polypeptide(L)'
;MQPVPFVPWVWRDPSWAGGPEHDEQELAQQELAQRPDTGLIGYDVEATDGGIGEVDEDNANVPHDCLMVDTGPWIFGRKVVLPVGTVQRVDHQERKVYVDRTKEQIKNAPEYDADNHDDYRRRTDEYYAESYRLMPPML
;
A
#
# COMPACT_ATOMS: atom_id res chain seq x y z
N MET A 1 39.22 19.83 14.18
CA MET A 1 37.88 19.34 13.78
C MET A 1 37.62 18.06 14.53
N GLN A 2 36.65 18.05 15.45
CA GLN A 2 36.26 16.81 16.13
C GLN A 2 35.31 16.02 15.21
N PRO A 3 35.44 14.70 15.10
CA PRO A 3 34.51 13.89 14.34
C PRO A 3 33.16 13.86 15.08
N VAL A 4 32.08 14.23 14.40
CA VAL A 4 30.73 14.08 14.93
C VAL A 4 30.40 12.58 15.00
N PRO A 5 30.01 12.03 16.16
CA PRO A 5 29.59 10.64 16.23
C PRO A 5 28.23 10.48 15.52
N PHE A 6 28.09 9.40 14.77
CA PHE A 6 26.81 8.99 14.18
C PHE A 6 25.84 8.60 15.31
N VAL A 7 24.81 9.43 15.54
CA VAL A 7 23.75 9.20 16.52
C VAL A 7 22.41 8.96 15.79
N PRO A 8 22.10 7.71 15.41
CA PRO A 8 20.95 7.38 14.55
C PRO A 8 19.58 7.70 15.17
N TRP A 9 19.53 8.03 16.46
CA TRP A 9 18.31 8.33 17.19
C TRP A 9 17.89 9.81 17.12
N VAL A 10 18.77 10.72 16.64
CA VAL A 10 18.46 12.17 16.58
C VAL A 10 17.48 12.52 15.45
N TRP A 11 17.33 11.66 14.44
CA TRP A 11 16.33 11.82 13.36
C TRP A 11 14.91 11.43 13.80
N ARG A 12 14.77 10.88 15.01
CA ARG A 12 13.49 10.53 15.64
C ARG A 12 13.01 11.56 16.67
N ASP A 13 13.76 12.64 16.89
CA ASP A 13 13.34 13.69 17.82
C ASP A 13 12.49 14.73 17.07
N PRO A 14 11.20 14.91 17.43
CA PRO A 14 10.32 15.85 16.74
C PRO A 14 10.44 17.28 17.30
N SER A 15 11.32 17.55 18.27
CA SER A 15 11.41 18.87 18.92
C SER A 15 12.01 19.99 18.06
N TRP A 16 12.60 19.66 16.90
CA TRP A 16 12.97 20.67 15.89
C TRP A 16 11.79 21.10 15.02
N ALA A 17 10.71 20.30 14.98
CA ALA A 17 9.46 20.66 14.33
C ALA A 17 8.64 21.55 15.28
N GLY A 18 9.05 22.81 15.39
CA GLY A 18 8.04 23.86 15.44
C GLY A 18 7.21 23.69 14.17
N GLY A 19 6.04 23.07 14.29
CA GLY A 19 5.27 22.59 13.15
C GLY A 19 4.87 23.73 12.21
N PRO A 20 4.94 23.55 10.89
CA PRO A 20 4.13 24.30 9.96
C PRO A 20 2.80 23.56 9.75
N GLU A 21 1.75 24.27 10.10
CA GLU A 21 0.35 24.01 9.83
C GLU A 21 0.01 24.07 8.33
N HIS A 22 -0.72 23.07 7.82
CA HIS A 22 -1.50 23.00 6.55
C HIS A 22 -0.83 22.78 5.17
N ASP A 23 0.49 22.95 4.97
CA ASP A 23 1.07 22.82 3.60
C ASP A 23 1.47 21.38 3.19
N GLU A 24 1.65 20.45 4.13
CA GLU A 24 2.17 19.10 3.84
C GLU A 24 1.15 18.17 3.15
N GLN A 25 -0.15 18.34 3.43
CA GLN A 25 -1.19 17.53 2.78
C GLN A 25 -1.33 17.87 1.29
N GLU A 26 -1.16 19.14 0.91
CA GLU A 26 -1.26 19.56 -0.49
C GLU A 26 0.00 19.13 -1.28
N LEU A 27 1.18 19.17 -0.65
CA LEU A 27 2.43 18.65 -1.22
C LEU A 27 2.41 17.12 -1.39
N ALA A 28 1.90 16.37 -0.40
CA ALA A 28 1.73 14.92 -0.51
C ALA A 28 0.73 14.54 -1.62
N GLN A 29 -0.37 15.30 -1.75
CA GLN A 29 -1.33 15.14 -2.84
C GLN A 29 -0.72 15.48 -4.21
N GLN A 30 0.11 16.53 -4.29
CA GLN A 30 0.83 16.91 -5.51
C GLN A 30 1.91 15.89 -5.90
N GLU A 31 2.57 15.24 -4.94
CA GLU A 31 3.53 14.14 -5.20
C GLU A 31 2.83 12.85 -5.65
N LEU A 32 1.66 12.52 -5.08
CA LEU A 32 0.82 11.41 -5.56
C LEU A 32 0.39 11.64 -7.02
N ALA A 33 -0.06 12.86 -7.35
CA ALA A 33 -0.51 13.22 -8.69
C ALA A 33 0.59 13.21 -9.78
N GLN A 34 1.87 13.32 -9.40
CA GLN A 34 3.01 13.32 -10.33
C GLN A 34 3.79 11.99 -10.34
N ARG A 35 3.24 10.94 -9.72
CA ARG A 35 3.96 9.68 -9.60
C ARG A 35 4.04 8.97 -10.96
N PRO A 36 5.24 8.52 -11.39
CA PRO A 36 5.35 7.65 -12.54
C PRO A 36 4.57 6.35 -12.26
N ASP A 37 3.80 5.90 -13.24
CA ASP A 37 3.10 4.62 -13.20
C ASP A 37 4.08 3.51 -12.79
N THR A 38 3.68 2.68 -11.81
CA THR A 38 4.38 1.46 -11.39
C THR A 38 4.62 0.50 -12.58
N GLY A 39 3.95 0.71 -13.72
CA GLY A 39 4.02 -0.12 -14.91
C GLY A 39 3.23 -1.42 -14.76
N LEU A 40 2.39 -1.48 -13.73
CA LEU A 40 1.58 -2.64 -13.36
C LEU A 40 0.09 -2.43 -13.64
N ILE A 41 -0.33 -1.26 -14.10
CA ILE A 41 -1.74 -0.98 -14.40
C ILE A 41 -2.28 -1.98 -15.43
N GLY A 42 -3.45 -2.55 -15.13
CA GLY A 42 -4.06 -3.63 -15.91
C GLY A 42 -3.24 -4.91 -15.92
N TYR A 43 -2.49 -5.20 -14.84
CA TYR A 43 -2.00 -6.55 -14.56
C TYR A 43 -3.07 -7.30 -13.79
N ASP A 44 -3.31 -8.56 -14.15
CA ASP A 44 -4.17 -9.45 -13.37
C ASP A 44 -3.54 -9.69 -11.99
N VAL A 45 -4.36 -9.68 -10.95
CA VAL A 45 -3.93 -9.97 -9.59
C VAL A 45 -4.44 -11.35 -9.19
N GLU A 46 -3.52 -12.21 -8.76
CA GLU A 46 -3.75 -13.61 -8.41
C GLU A 46 -3.52 -13.80 -6.91
N ALA A 47 -4.58 -14.18 -6.19
CA ALA A 47 -4.46 -14.68 -4.82
C ALA A 47 -3.91 -16.12 -4.82
N THR A 48 -3.58 -16.63 -3.62
CA THR A 48 -3.10 -18.02 -3.47
C THR A 48 -4.11 -19.07 -3.95
N ASP A 49 -5.39 -18.70 -4.02
CA ASP A 49 -6.53 -19.52 -4.43
C ASP A 49 -7.24 -19.00 -5.71
N GLY A 50 -6.57 -18.11 -6.46
CA GLY A 50 -6.93 -17.72 -7.83
C GLY A 50 -7.20 -16.21 -8.03
N GLY A 51 -7.55 -15.84 -9.26
CA GLY A 51 -7.66 -14.45 -9.69
C GLY A 51 -8.67 -13.61 -8.90
N ILE A 52 -8.25 -12.43 -8.47
CA ILE A 52 -9.03 -11.49 -7.65
C ILE A 52 -9.39 -10.19 -8.35
N GLY A 53 -8.87 -9.94 -9.55
CA GLY A 53 -9.13 -8.72 -10.30
C GLY A 53 -7.88 -8.23 -11.02
N GLU A 54 -7.77 -6.92 -11.20
CA GLU A 54 -6.64 -6.28 -11.87
C GLU A 54 -6.16 -5.02 -11.14
N VAL A 55 -4.92 -4.60 -11.42
CA VAL A 55 -4.38 -3.36 -10.87
C VAL A 55 -5.09 -2.17 -11.51
N ASP A 56 -5.67 -1.32 -10.66
CA ASP A 56 -6.54 -0.21 -11.05
C ASP A 56 -5.76 1.01 -11.56
N GLU A 57 -6.33 1.76 -12.52
CA GLU A 57 -5.71 2.97 -13.09
C GLU A 57 -5.50 4.10 -12.06
N ASP A 58 -6.32 4.14 -11.00
CA ASP A 58 -6.22 5.10 -9.91
C ASP A 58 -5.11 4.73 -8.89
N ASN A 59 -4.24 3.76 -9.18
CA ASN A 59 -3.12 3.39 -8.30
C ASN A 59 -2.16 4.56 -8.01
N ALA A 60 -2.14 5.62 -8.82
CA ALA A 60 -1.39 6.83 -8.51
C ALA A 60 -1.92 7.59 -7.27
N ASN A 61 -3.20 7.40 -6.93
CA ASN A 61 -3.87 8.07 -5.81
C ASN A 61 -3.64 7.38 -4.46
N VAL A 62 -3.00 6.22 -4.44
CA VAL A 62 -2.73 5.45 -3.22
C VAL A 62 -1.25 5.58 -2.80
N PRO A 63 -0.93 5.34 -1.51
CA PRO A 63 0.44 5.45 -1.02
C PRO A 63 1.48 4.65 -1.80
N HIS A 64 2.74 5.06 -1.72
CA HIS A 64 3.80 4.46 -2.52
C HIS A 64 4.11 2.99 -2.20
N ASP A 65 3.80 2.61 -0.99
CA ASP A 65 3.91 1.30 -0.38
C ASP A 65 2.66 0.43 -0.58
N CYS A 66 1.75 0.85 -1.47
CA CYS A 66 0.48 0.19 -1.71
C CYS A 66 0.19 -0.07 -3.20
N LEU A 67 -0.72 -1.01 -3.44
CA LEU A 67 -1.23 -1.42 -4.75
C LEU A 67 -2.76 -1.38 -4.74
N MET A 68 -3.38 -0.59 -5.60
CA MET A 68 -4.82 -0.54 -5.78
C MET A 68 -5.27 -1.63 -6.75
N VAL A 69 -6.26 -2.43 -6.34
CA VAL A 69 -6.78 -3.55 -7.11
C VAL A 69 -8.29 -3.36 -7.29
N ASP A 70 -8.72 -3.27 -8.55
CA ASP A 70 -10.12 -3.42 -8.92
C ASP A 70 -10.46 -4.90 -8.88
N THR A 71 -11.36 -5.29 -7.99
CA THR A 71 -11.72 -6.70 -7.80
C THR A 71 -12.84 -7.19 -8.73
N GLY A 72 -13.33 -6.31 -9.59
CA GLY A 72 -14.39 -6.56 -10.54
C GLY A 72 -15.66 -7.13 -9.89
N PRO A 73 -16.46 -7.91 -10.62
CA PRO A 73 -17.76 -8.40 -10.13
C PRO A 73 -17.65 -9.38 -8.96
N TRP A 74 -16.46 -9.86 -8.62
CA TRP A 74 -16.25 -10.92 -7.64
C TRP A 74 -16.57 -10.51 -6.19
N ILE A 75 -16.31 -9.24 -5.78
CA ILE A 75 -16.77 -8.68 -4.50
C ILE A 75 -17.59 -7.39 -4.67
N PHE A 76 -18.44 -7.36 -5.70
CA PHE A 76 -19.30 -6.22 -6.06
C PHE A 76 -18.57 -4.97 -6.58
N GLY A 77 -17.43 -5.14 -7.27
CA GLY A 77 -16.71 -4.03 -7.91
C GLY A 77 -15.98 -3.12 -6.94
N ARG A 78 -15.69 -3.60 -5.72
CA ARG A 78 -14.99 -2.81 -4.71
C ARG A 78 -13.51 -2.72 -5.04
N LYS A 79 -12.92 -1.54 -4.86
CA LYS A 79 -11.46 -1.38 -4.94
C LYS A 79 -10.85 -1.69 -3.58
N VAL A 80 -9.76 -2.44 -3.58
CA VAL A 80 -8.99 -2.77 -2.37
C VAL A 80 -7.58 -2.23 -2.53
N VAL A 81 -6.97 -1.76 -1.44
CA VAL A 81 -5.57 -1.32 -1.47
C VAL A 81 -4.73 -2.27 -0.64
N LEU A 82 -3.80 -2.94 -1.31
CA LEU A 82 -2.94 -3.98 -0.76
C LEU A 82 -1.55 -3.40 -0.50
N PRO A 83 -0.95 -3.59 0.69
CA PRO A 83 0.44 -3.24 0.91
C PRO A 83 1.37 -4.00 -0.03
N VAL A 84 2.43 -3.38 -0.52
CA VAL A 84 3.44 -4.03 -1.37
C VAL A 84 4.05 -5.27 -0.68
N GLY A 85 4.05 -5.32 0.66
CA GLY A 85 4.47 -6.49 1.43
C GLY A 85 3.65 -7.76 1.17
N THR A 86 2.44 -7.66 0.63
CA THR A 86 1.63 -8.84 0.25
C THR A 86 2.01 -9.38 -1.13
N VAL A 87 2.77 -8.63 -1.93
CA VAL A 87 3.18 -9.07 -3.27
C VAL A 87 4.26 -10.14 -3.12
N GLN A 88 3.95 -11.36 -3.56
CA GLN A 88 4.87 -12.50 -3.56
C GLN A 88 5.75 -12.50 -4.81
N ARG A 89 5.17 -12.21 -5.98
CA ARG A 89 5.86 -12.23 -7.28
C ARG A 89 5.15 -11.38 -8.31
N VAL A 90 5.90 -10.78 -9.23
CA VAL A 90 5.36 -10.16 -10.44
C VAL A 90 5.85 -10.93 -11.67
N ASP A 91 4.93 -11.27 -12.56
CA ASP A 91 5.19 -11.88 -13.86
C ASP A 91 4.90 -10.87 -14.97
N HIS A 92 5.95 -10.29 -15.54
CA HIS A 92 5.80 -9.33 -16.63
C HIS A 92 5.51 -9.99 -17.98
N GLN A 93 5.74 -11.30 -18.15
CA GLN A 93 5.43 -11.98 -19.40
C GLN A 93 3.93 -12.24 -19.52
N GLU A 94 3.33 -12.72 -18.43
CA GLU A 94 1.89 -12.98 -18.35
C GLU A 94 1.07 -11.77 -17.88
N ARG A 95 1.74 -10.67 -17.49
CA ARG A 95 1.14 -9.49 -16.86
C ARG A 95 0.33 -9.82 -15.61
N LYS A 96 0.95 -10.56 -14.68
CA LYS A 96 0.32 -11.02 -13.44
C LYS A 96 1.05 -10.57 -12.19
N VAL A 97 0.32 -10.19 -11.15
CA VAL A 97 0.83 -9.93 -9.80
C VAL A 97 0.28 -11.01 -8.88
N TYR A 98 1.16 -11.78 -8.26
CA TYR A 98 0.80 -12.82 -7.30
C TYR A 98 0.92 -12.27 -5.87
N VAL A 99 -0.12 -12.46 -5.07
CA VAL A 99 -0.15 -12.05 -3.67
C VAL A 99 -0.18 -13.24 -2.71
N ASP A 100 0.38 -13.08 -1.52
CA ASP A 100 0.42 -14.09 -0.46
C ASP A 100 -0.88 -14.17 0.37
N ARG A 101 -2.00 -13.68 -0.18
CA ARG A 101 -3.30 -13.62 0.49
C ARG A 101 -4.32 -14.48 -0.23
N THR A 102 -5.27 -15.01 0.53
CA THR A 102 -6.44 -15.71 -0.02
C THR A 102 -7.52 -14.71 -0.43
N LYS A 103 -8.41 -15.14 -1.32
CA LYS A 103 -9.65 -14.45 -1.67
C LYS A 103 -10.46 -13.99 -0.46
N GLU A 104 -10.59 -14.83 0.56
CA GLU A 104 -11.33 -14.49 1.76
C GLU A 104 -10.63 -13.39 2.57
N GLN A 105 -9.31 -13.41 2.68
CA GLN A 105 -8.54 -12.35 3.35
C GLN A 105 -8.69 -11.02 2.60
N ILE A 106 -8.62 -11.02 1.27
CA ILE A 106 -8.83 -9.82 0.45
C ILE A 106 -10.25 -9.27 0.64
N LYS A 107 -11.28 -10.13 0.68
CA LYS A 107 -12.67 -9.72 0.88
C LYS A 107 -12.90 -9.04 2.24
N ASN A 108 -12.16 -9.47 3.27
CA ASN A 108 -12.24 -8.96 4.63
C ASN A 108 -11.29 -7.77 4.89
N ALA A 109 -10.47 -7.39 3.90
CA ALA A 109 -9.61 -6.23 4.01
C ALA A 109 -10.44 -4.93 4.10
N PRO A 110 -9.90 -3.88 4.74
CA PRO A 110 -10.53 -2.56 4.74
C PRO A 110 -10.78 -2.07 3.30
N GLU A 111 -11.96 -1.51 3.06
CA GLU A 111 -12.26 -0.85 1.79
C GLU A 111 -11.55 0.49 1.72
N TYR A 112 -11.03 0.82 0.53
CA TYR A 112 -10.39 2.11 0.31
C TYR A 112 -11.39 3.25 0.35
N ASP A 113 -11.12 4.23 1.20
CA ASP A 113 -11.90 5.46 1.34
C ASP A 113 -11.02 6.65 0.93
N ALA A 114 -11.30 7.22 -0.24
CA ALA A 114 -10.53 8.31 -0.82
C ALA A 114 -10.68 9.64 -0.04
N ASP A 115 -11.82 9.83 0.65
CA ASP A 115 -12.10 11.03 1.45
C ASP A 115 -11.42 10.97 2.83
N ASN A 116 -10.94 9.79 3.27
CA ASN A 116 -10.35 9.58 4.59
C ASN A 116 -9.05 8.76 4.55
N HIS A 117 -8.08 9.27 3.81
CA HIS A 117 -6.79 8.63 3.55
C HIS A 117 -6.01 8.25 4.84
N ASP A 118 -6.02 9.12 5.86
CA ASP A 118 -5.29 8.88 7.12
C ASP A 118 -5.90 7.75 7.95
N ASP A 119 -7.23 7.69 8.10
CA ASP A 119 -7.90 6.59 8.82
C ASP A 119 -7.79 5.27 8.03
N TYR A 120 -7.88 5.34 6.69
CA TYR A 120 -7.68 4.19 5.83
C TYR A 120 -6.29 3.57 6.02
N ARG A 121 -5.23 4.39 5.99
CA ARG A 121 -3.86 3.93 6.19
C ARG A 121 -3.71 3.23 7.55
N ARG A 122 -4.22 3.85 8.62
CA ARG A 122 -4.17 3.27 9.96
C ARG A 122 -4.88 1.91 10.03
N ARG A 123 -6.08 1.80 9.48
CA ARG A 123 -6.86 0.55 9.47
C ARG A 123 -6.19 -0.56 8.65
N THR A 124 -5.57 -0.19 7.53
CA THR A 124 -4.84 -1.11 6.66
C THR A 124 -3.57 -1.61 7.35
N ASP A 125 -2.77 -0.69 7.91
CA ASP A 125 -1.58 -1.02 8.69
C ASP A 125 -1.92 -1.94 9.87
N GLU A 126 -2.99 -1.63 10.63
CA GLU A 126 -3.47 -2.48 11.74
C GLU A 126 -3.89 -3.88 11.25
N TYR A 127 -4.66 -3.97 10.16
CA TYR A 127 -5.14 -5.24 9.61
C TYR A 127 -3.99 -6.14 9.14
N TYR A 128 -3.05 -5.60 8.37
CA TYR A 128 -1.93 -6.36 7.85
C TYR A 128 -0.86 -6.64 8.91
N ALA A 129 -0.58 -5.70 9.83
CA ALA A 129 0.33 -5.95 10.95
C ALA A 129 -0.16 -7.08 11.86
N GLU A 130 -1.47 -7.16 12.11
CA GLU A 130 -2.05 -8.26 12.90
C GLU A 130 -1.99 -9.58 12.14
N SER A 131 -2.19 -9.57 10.81
CA SER A 131 -2.01 -10.76 9.97
C SER A 131 -0.58 -11.32 10.02
N TYR A 132 0.43 -10.45 10.00
CA TYR A 132 1.85 -10.85 10.10
C TYR A 132 2.31 -11.13 11.54
N ARG A 133 1.57 -10.68 12.57
CA ARG A 133 1.82 -11.09 13.97
C ARG A 133 1.39 -12.53 14.22
N LEU A 134 0.29 -12.95 13.61
CA LEU A 134 -0.28 -14.29 13.83
C LEU A 134 0.37 -15.35 12.93
N MET A 135 1.06 -14.97 11.86
CA MET A 135 1.89 -15.85 11.04
C MET A 135 3.21 -15.16 10.65
N PRO A 136 4.37 -15.58 11.17
CA PRO A 136 5.64 -15.13 10.63
C PRO A 136 5.78 -15.66 9.18
N PRO A 137 6.44 -14.91 8.28
CA PRO A 137 6.74 -15.42 6.94
C PRO A 137 7.59 -16.70 7.09
N MET A 138 7.05 -17.84 6.64
CA MET A 138 7.87 -19.03 6.49
C MET A 138 8.80 -18.79 5.31
N LEU A 139 10.09 -18.73 5.61
CA LEU A 139 11.19 -18.73 4.65
C LEU A 139 11.21 -20.02 3.82
#